data_AF-K0ULR2-F1
#
_entry.id   AF-K0ULR2-F1
#
_cell.length_a   1.000
_cell.length_b   1.000
_cell.length_c   1.000
_cell.angle_alpha   90.00
_cell.angle_beta   90.00
_cell.angle_gamma   90.00
#
_symmetry.space_group_name_H-M   'P 1'
#
loop_
_entity.id
_entity.type
_entity.pdbx_description
1 polymer ?
#
loop_
_entity_poly.entity_id
_entity_poly.type
_entity_poly.pdbx_seq_one_letter_code
_entity_poly.pdbx_strand_id
1 'polypeptide(L)'
;MMEQLHDFFGEVFARHFRPAMDMYPRWGVGVVERMFMLTDAVQDPLEQSRHGAMEWGGTEIPNARITEEFFVITQHGLMYAAEVNGAHRALHYLATPPALFDPFVDHAETSELREGEVVVVDSRFGRDLASAHPMDAALRRILDEHLALRVNLPRVGSTA
;
A
#
# COMPACT_ATOMS: atom_id res chain seq x y z
N MET A 1 18.61 21.75 -3.61
CA MET A 1 18.12 21.23 -2.31
C MET A 1 16.90 20.39 -2.66
N MET A 2 17.06 19.07 -2.86
CA MET A 2 15.92 18.20 -3.16
C MET A 2 15.07 18.15 -1.89
N GLU A 3 13.88 18.74 -1.94
CA GLU A 3 12.83 18.48 -0.96
C GLU A 3 12.67 16.96 -0.89
N GLN A 4 13.06 16.35 0.22
CA GLN A 4 12.64 14.98 0.51
C GLN A 4 11.11 15.04 0.54
N LEU A 5 10.48 14.49 -0.51
CA LEU A 5 9.07 14.12 -0.45
C LEU A 5 8.89 13.31 0.84
N HIS A 6 8.00 13.78 1.69
CA HIS A 6 7.68 13.10 2.93
C HIS A 6 7.13 11.71 2.55
N ASP A 7 7.90 10.65 2.80
CA ASP A 7 7.46 9.27 2.57
C ASP A 7 6.58 8.85 3.74
N PHE A 8 5.36 9.39 3.76
CA PHE A 8 4.32 9.10 4.76
C PHE A 8 4.19 7.59 4.99
N PHE A 9 4.16 6.84 3.90
CA PHE A 9 4.04 5.40 3.93
C PHE A 9 5.25 4.72 4.56
N GLY A 10 6.47 5.12 4.18
CA GLY A 10 7.69 4.64 4.82
C GLY A 10 7.69 4.88 6.33
N GLU A 11 7.22 6.04 6.78
CA GLU A 11 7.11 6.36 8.20
C GLU A 11 6.09 5.46 8.92
N VAL A 12 4.85 5.40 8.43
CA VAL A 12 3.76 4.64 9.06
C VAL A 12 4.09 3.15 9.12
N PHE A 13 4.66 2.58 8.05
CA PHE A 13 5.06 1.18 8.06
C PHE A 13 6.25 0.91 8.99
N ALA A 14 7.20 1.85 9.11
CA ALA A 14 8.31 1.70 10.03
C ALA A 14 7.92 1.82 11.50
N ARG A 15 6.73 2.37 11.82
CA ARG A 15 6.16 2.35 13.17
C ARG A 15 5.55 0.99 13.51
N HIS A 16 4.93 0.32 12.54
CA HIS A 16 4.25 -0.96 12.76
C HIS A 16 5.15 -2.20 12.62
N PHE A 17 5.95 -2.29 11.54
CA PHE A 17 6.63 -3.54 11.15
C PHE A 17 8.08 -3.65 11.60
N ARG A 18 8.50 -3.12 12.75
CA ARG A 18 9.94 -3.14 13.13
C ARG A 18 10.47 -4.56 13.43
N PRO A 19 11.66 -4.93 12.93
CA PRO A 19 12.63 -4.12 12.16
C PRO A 19 12.17 -3.84 10.72
N ALA A 20 12.50 -2.64 10.24
CA ALA A 20 11.95 -1.96 9.06
C ALA A 20 11.64 -2.89 7.88
N MET A 21 10.52 -2.63 7.20
CA MET A 21 10.23 -3.22 5.89
C MET A 21 11.47 -3.15 5.01
N ASP A 22 12.15 -4.28 4.84
CA ASP A 22 13.21 -4.35 3.86
C ASP A 22 12.52 -4.24 2.51
N MET A 23 12.90 -3.20 1.74
CA MET A 23 12.66 -3.20 0.31
C MET A 23 13.09 -4.57 -0.20
N TYR A 24 12.14 -5.30 -0.78
CA TYR A 24 12.36 -6.63 -1.31
C TYR A 24 13.69 -6.65 -2.08
N PRO A 25 14.61 -7.61 -1.81
CA PRO A 25 15.92 -7.59 -2.44
C PRO A 25 15.75 -7.54 -3.96
N ARG A 26 16.41 -6.56 -4.59
CA ARG A 26 16.25 -6.19 -6.01
C ARG A 26 16.42 -7.34 -7.01
N TRP A 27 16.82 -8.54 -6.58
CA TRP A 27 17.05 -9.73 -7.42
C TRP A 27 15.87 -10.70 -7.47
N GLY A 28 14.80 -10.52 -6.69
CA GLY A 28 13.63 -11.43 -6.70
C GLY A 28 12.27 -10.77 -7.00
N VAL A 29 12.23 -9.45 -7.15
CA VAL A 29 10.99 -8.65 -7.34
C VAL A 29 10.19 -9.19 -8.54
N GLY A 30 10.85 -9.41 -9.67
CA GLY A 30 10.16 -9.76 -10.91
C GLY A 30 9.52 -11.16 -10.95
N VAL A 31 9.81 -12.06 -9.99
CA VAL A 31 9.19 -13.40 -9.93
C VAL A 31 7.96 -13.38 -9.03
N VAL A 32 8.06 -12.75 -7.86
CA VAL A 32 6.95 -12.62 -6.92
C VAL A 32 5.90 -11.64 -7.46
N GLU A 33 6.34 -10.52 -8.03
CA GLU A 33 5.48 -9.60 -8.79
C GLU A 33 4.76 -10.36 -9.92
N ARG A 34 5.47 -11.15 -10.74
CA ARG A 34 4.83 -11.95 -11.81
C ARG A 34 3.89 -13.02 -11.29
N MET A 35 4.22 -13.74 -10.21
CA MET A 35 3.32 -14.74 -9.63
C MET A 35 2.02 -14.11 -9.15
N PHE A 36 2.08 -12.89 -8.57
CA PHE A 36 0.89 -12.18 -8.10
C PHE A 36 0.09 -11.49 -9.19
N MET A 37 0.74 -11.03 -10.26
CA MET A 37 0.06 -10.55 -11.47
C MET A 37 -0.71 -11.66 -12.20
N LEU A 38 -0.50 -12.94 -11.85
CA LEU A 38 -1.12 -14.10 -12.50
C LEU A 38 -2.25 -14.74 -11.69
N THR A 39 -2.59 -14.23 -10.50
CA THR A 39 -3.63 -14.83 -9.64
C THR A 39 -4.76 -13.85 -9.33
N ASP A 40 -5.98 -14.20 -9.70
CA ASP A 40 -7.20 -13.41 -9.45
C ASP A 40 -7.38 -13.09 -7.95
N ALA A 41 -6.97 -14.00 -7.07
CA ALA A 41 -7.01 -13.82 -5.61
C ALA A 41 -6.19 -12.62 -5.08
N VAL A 42 -5.25 -12.09 -5.87
CA VAL A 42 -4.50 -10.87 -5.55
C VAL A 42 -4.95 -9.69 -6.43
N GLN A 43 -5.27 -9.95 -7.69
CA GLN A 43 -5.68 -8.89 -8.63
C GLN A 43 -7.05 -8.31 -8.27
N ASP A 44 -8.03 -9.12 -7.88
CA ASP A 44 -9.37 -8.62 -7.58
C ASP A 44 -9.39 -7.68 -6.36
N PRO A 45 -8.75 -8.00 -5.22
CA PRO A 45 -8.70 -7.10 -4.07
C PRO A 45 -7.86 -5.84 -4.35
N LEU A 46 -6.85 -5.96 -5.21
CA LEU A 46 -6.02 -4.85 -5.65
C LEU A 46 -6.85 -3.85 -6.48
N GLU A 47 -7.57 -4.33 -7.50
CA GLU A 47 -8.41 -3.48 -8.34
C GLU A 47 -9.56 -2.84 -7.56
N GLN A 48 -10.15 -3.56 -6.61
CA GLN A 48 -11.14 -3.01 -5.69
C GLN A 48 -10.55 -1.89 -4.82
N SER A 49 -9.36 -2.10 -4.26
CA SER A 49 -8.67 -1.09 -3.44
C SER A 49 -8.27 0.14 -4.25
N ARG A 50 -7.77 -0.05 -5.47
CA ARG A 50 -7.47 1.01 -6.44
C ARG A 50 -8.72 1.82 -6.79
N HIS A 51 -9.84 1.14 -7.02
CA HIS A 51 -11.11 1.79 -7.29
C HIS A 51 -11.56 2.64 -6.09
N GLY A 52 -11.51 2.09 -4.88
CA GLY A 52 -11.84 2.81 -3.65
C GLY A 52 -10.97 4.05 -3.44
N ALA A 53 -9.68 3.98 -3.76
CA ALA A 53 -8.75 5.11 -3.71
C ALA A 53 -9.12 6.21 -4.71
N MET A 54 -9.46 5.84 -5.95
CA MET A 54 -9.86 6.80 -6.99
C MET A 54 -11.23 7.43 -6.71
N GLU A 55 -12.19 6.65 -6.22
CA GLU A 55 -13.50 7.16 -5.80
C GLU A 55 -13.33 8.20 -4.70
N TRP A 56 -12.63 7.86 -3.62
CA TRP A 56 -12.38 8.79 -2.52
C TRP A 56 -11.58 10.01 -2.99
N GLY A 57 -10.48 9.80 -3.70
CA GLY A 57 -9.66 10.89 -4.24
C GLY A 57 -10.45 11.85 -5.12
N GLY A 58 -11.38 11.33 -5.94
CA GLY A 58 -12.27 12.14 -6.77
C GLY A 58 -13.31 12.95 -5.99
N THR A 59 -13.65 12.54 -4.77
CA THR A 59 -14.49 13.35 -3.85
C THR A 59 -13.72 14.47 -3.18
N GLU A 60 -12.42 14.29 -2.96
CA GLU A 60 -11.55 15.28 -2.29
C GLU A 60 -10.96 16.30 -3.28
N ILE A 61 -10.55 15.86 -4.47
CA ILE A 61 -9.82 16.68 -5.44
C ILE A 61 -10.32 16.47 -6.88
N PRO A 62 -10.57 17.54 -7.64
CA PRO A 62 -10.88 17.43 -9.07
C PRO A 62 -9.67 16.90 -9.85
N ASN A 63 -9.91 15.93 -10.75
CA ASN A 63 -8.88 15.26 -11.55
C ASN A 63 -7.85 14.49 -10.72
N ALA A 64 -8.27 13.91 -9.58
CA ALA A 64 -7.47 13.00 -8.79
C ALA A 64 -6.82 11.91 -9.66
N ARG A 65 -5.52 11.67 -9.43
CA ARG A 65 -4.76 10.62 -10.11
C ARG A 65 -3.82 9.95 -9.12
N ILE A 66 -3.77 8.63 -9.17
CA ILE A 66 -2.75 7.86 -8.45
C ILE A 66 -1.37 8.22 -9.03
N THR A 67 -0.49 8.76 -8.19
CA THR A 67 0.91 9.09 -8.54
C THR A 67 1.85 7.95 -8.20
N GLU A 68 1.60 7.30 -7.07
CA GLU A 68 2.35 6.17 -6.53
C GLU A 68 1.36 5.14 -6.00
N GLU A 69 1.62 3.86 -6.25
CA GLU A 69 0.87 2.77 -5.63
C GLU A 69 1.76 1.55 -5.43
N PHE A 70 1.47 0.83 -4.36
CA PHE A 70 2.17 -0.38 -4.00
C PHE A 70 1.29 -1.19 -3.05
N PHE A 71 1.59 -2.48 -2.94
CA PHE A 71 0.99 -3.33 -1.92
C PHE A 71 2.03 -3.78 -0.92
N VAL A 72 1.56 -4.14 0.26
CA VAL A 72 2.38 -4.69 1.33
C VAL A 72 1.83 -6.05 1.69
N ILE A 73 2.65 -7.07 1.56
CA ILE A 73 2.33 -8.43 2.00
C ILE A 73 2.66 -8.53 3.47
N THR A 74 1.71 -8.99 4.26
CA THR A 74 1.87 -9.20 5.70
C THR A 74 1.38 -10.60 6.08
N GLN A 75 1.66 -11.02 7.31
CA GLN A 75 1.06 -12.23 7.90
C GLN A 75 -0.48 -12.16 8.08
N HIS A 76 -1.07 -10.97 7.92
CA HIS A 76 -2.51 -10.73 8.05
C HIS A 76 -3.21 -10.55 6.70
N GLY A 77 -2.51 -10.80 5.59
CA GLY A 77 -2.98 -10.56 4.23
C GLY A 77 -2.29 -9.37 3.57
N LEU A 78 -2.90 -8.86 2.49
CA LEU A 78 -2.38 -7.70 1.76
C LEU A 78 -2.85 -6.40 2.38
N MET A 79 -2.01 -5.38 2.31
CA MET A 79 -2.43 -3.99 2.39
C MET A 79 -2.21 -3.34 1.03
N TYR A 80 -3.03 -2.35 0.71
CA TYR A 80 -2.84 -1.50 -0.46
C TYR A 80 -2.63 -0.06 -0.01
N ALA A 81 -1.68 0.61 -0.64
CA ALA A 81 -1.39 1.99 -0.38
C ALA A 81 -1.22 2.73 -1.70
N ALA A 82 -1.84 3.90 -1.78
CA ALA A 82 -1.74 4.77 -2.93
C ALA A 82 -1.62 6.22 -2.50
N GLU A 83 -0.72 6.94 -3.15
CA GLU A 83 -0.74 8.39 -3.16
C GLU A 83 -1.63 8.83 -4.32
N VAL A 84 -2.67 9.59 -4.01
CA VAL A 84 -3.55 10.23 -4.96
C VAL A 84 -3.25 11.72 -4.92
N ASN A 85 -2.74 12.27 -6.01
CA ASN A 85 -2.30 13.66 -6.02
C ASN A 85 -3.22 14.55 -6.87
N GLY A 86 -3.46 15.75 -6.35
CA GLY A 86 -4.02 16.87 -7.08
C GLY A 86 -2.94 17.80 -7.64
N ALA A 87 -3.34 18.97 -8.14
CA ALA A 87 -2.35 19.97 -8.51
C ALA A 87 -1.52 20.46 -7.31
N HIS A 88 -2.08 20.44 -6.09
CA HIS A 88 -1.57 21.20 -4.93
C HIS A 88 -1.59 20.44 -3.58
N ARG A 89 -2.10 19.19 -3.52
CA ARG A 89 -2.27 18.42 -2.26
C ARG A 89 -2.14 16.93 -2.51
N ALA A 90 -1.39 16.24 -1.66
CA ALA A 90 -1.26 14.79 -1.67
C ALA A 90 -2.31 14.16 -0.73
N LEU A 91 -2.97 13.12 -1.21
CA LEU A 91 -3.91 12.31 -0.46
C LEU A 91 -3.33 10.91 -0.31
N HIS A 92 -3.26 10.40 0.91
CA HIS A 92 -2.75 9.07 1.19
C HIS A 92 -3.91 8.13 1.47
N TYR A 93 -4.10 7.15 0.60
CA TYR A 93 -5.09 6.10 0.77
C TYR A 93 -4.40 4.83 1.26
N LEU A 94 -4.93 4.23 2.33
CA LEU A 94 -4.45 2.97 2.87
C LEU A 94 -5.60 2.00 3.09
N ALA A 95 -5.71 0.96 2.27
CA ALA A 95 -6.61 -0.16 2.53
C ALA A 95 -5.90 -1.25 3.34
N THR A 96 -6.53 -1.66 4.44
CA THR A 96 -5.93 -2.59 5.41
C THR A 96 -6.83 -3.81 5.67
N PRO A 97 -6.24 -4.98 6.00
CA PRO A 97 -6.99 -6.09 6.54
C PRO A 97 -7.46 -5.74 7.97
N PRO A 98 -8.55 -6.37 8.49
CA PRO A 98 -9.15 -6.00 9.76
C PRO A 98 -8.18 -6.01 10.95
N ALA A 99 -7.22 -6.93 10.95
CA ALA A 99 -6.22 -7.04 12.01
C ALA A 99 -5.23 -5.85 12.06
N LEU A 100 -5.10 -5.11 10.95
CA LEU A 100 -4.21 -3.96 10.82
C LEU A 100 -4.97 -2.63 10.77
N PHE A 101 -6.30 -2.63 10.85
CA PHE A 101 -7.06 -1.38 10.75
C PHE A 101 -6.78 -0.45 11.94
N ASP A 102 -7.11 -0.86 13.16
CA ASP A 102 -6.95 -0.01 14.36
C ASP A 102 -5.50 0.50 14.53
N PRO A 103 -4.45 -0.34 14.42
CA PRO A 103 -3.07 0.14 14.55
C PRO A 103 -2.69 1.20 13.51
N PHE A 104 -3.21 1.08 12.28
CA PHE A 104 -2.89 2.03 11.22
C PHE A 104 -3.71 3.31 11.30
N VAL A 105 -4.91 3.28 11.88
CA VAL A 105 -5.62 4.50 12.29
C VAL A 105 -4.79 5.27 13.32
N ASP A 106 -4.33 4.60 14.38
CA ASP A 106 -3.48 5.22 15.41
C ASP A 106 -2.18 5.79 14.83
N HIS A 107 -1.55 5.07 13.90
CA HIS A 107 -0.35 5.56 13.22
C HIS A 107 -0.65 6.76 12.32
N ALA A 108 -1.76 6.76 11.59
CA ALA A 108 -2.16 7.89 10.75
C ALA A 108 -2.44 9.16 11.59
N GLU A 109 -3.12 9.02 12.74
CA GLU A 109 -3.41 10.14 13.65
C GLU A 109 -2.15 10.74 14.28
N THR A 110 -1.12 9.93 14.48
CA THR A 110 0.14 10.34 15.15
C THR A 110 1.26 10.69 14.18
N SER A 111 1.02 10.65 12.88
CA SER A 111 1.99 11.03 11.84
C SER A 111 1.93 12.53 11.55
N GLU A 112 3.08 13.11 11.23
CA GLU A 112 3.17 14.53 10.86
C GLU A 112 2.74 14.71 9.40
N LEU A 113 1.50 15.13 9.18
CA LEU A 113 1.00 15.50 7.86
C LEU A 113 1.35 16.95 7.52
N ARG A 114 1.74 17.21 6.27
CA ARG A 114 1.94 18.56 5.76
C ARG A 114 0.61 19.27 5.58
N GLU A 115 0.66 20.60 5.49
CA GLU A 115 -0.54 21.41 5.32
C GLU A 115 -1.32 21.02 4.05
N GLY A 116 -2.53 20.50 4.24
CA GLY A 116 -3.41 20.06 3.17
C GLY A 116 -3.24 18.60 2.74
N GLU A 117 -2.34 17.83 3.36
CA GLU A 117 -2.31 16.38 3.23
C GLU A 117 -3.46 15.74 4.01
N VAL A 118 -4.05 14.70 3.43
CA VAL A 118 -5.15 13.95 4.06
C VAL A 118 -4.85 12.48 3.94
N VAL A 119 -5.06 11.74 5.03
CA VAL A 119 -4.94 10.28 5.06
C VAL A 119 -6.31 9.68 5.25
N VAL A 120 -6.60 8.59 4.53
CA VAL A 120 -7.72 7.70 4.85
C VAL A 120 -7.20 6.30 5.06
N VAL A 121 -7.64 5.68 6.16
CA VAL A 121 -7.49 4.25 6.40
C VAL A 121 -8.82 3.59 6.13
N ASP A 122 -8.83 2.63 5.21
CA ASP A 122 -10.02 1.99 4.69
C ASP A 122 -10.01 0.48 5.03
N SER A 123 -11.12 -0.02 5.55
CA SER A 123 -11.35 -1.44 5.84
C SER A 123 -12.45 -2.06 4.98
N ARG A 124 -13.04 -1.33 4.02
CA ARG A 124 -14.16 -1.78 3.17
C ARG A 124 -13.84 -3.12 2.50
N PHE A 125 -12.62 -3.28 2.00
CA PHE A 125 -12.14 -4.48 1.31
C PHE A 125 -11.27 -5.37 2.22
N GLY A 126 -11.31 -5.15 3.53
CA GLY A 126 -10.39 -5.80 4.48
C GLY A 126 -10.50 -7.33 4.48
N ARG A 127 -11.69 -7.91 4.27
CA ARG A 127 -11.85 -9.37 4.21
C ARG A 127 -11.18 -9.96 2.98
N ASP A 128 -11.37 -9.32 1.83
CA ASP A 128 -10.76 -9.74 0.57
C ASP A 128 -9.24 -9.63 0.66
N LEU A 129 -8.75 -8.51 1.21
CA LEU A 129 -7.33 -8.30 1.52
C LEU A 129 -6.76 -9.32 2.51
N ALA A 130 -7.51 -9.70 3.54
CA ALA A 130 -7.10 -10.75 4.49
C ALA A 130 -7.07 -12.14 3.83
N SER A 131 -7.96 -12.39 2.88
CA SER A 131 -8.03 -13.65 2.13
C SER A 131 -7.04 -13.73 0.97
N ALA A 132 -6.57 -12.58 0.48
CA ALA A 132 -5.55 -12.40 -0.55
C ALA A 132 -4.19 -12.79 0.00
N HIS A 133 -4.06 -14.04 0.41
CA HIS A 133 -2.95 -14.49 1.21
C HIS A 133 -2.27 -15.64 0.48
N PRO A 134 -1.43 -15.34 -0.52
CA PRO A 134 -0.71 -16.35 -1.28
C PRO A 134 0.47 -16.88 -0.46
N MET A 135 0.18 -17.55 0.65
CA MET A 135 1.19 -18.10 1.53
C MET A 135 1.67 -19.45 1.00
N ASP A 136 2.52 -19.44 -0.01
CA ASP A 136 3.37 -20.60 -0.23
C ASP A 136 4.44 -20.70 0.88
N ALA A 137 5.07 -21.87 0.99
CA ALA A 137 6.06 -22.11 2.04
C ALA A 137 7.29 -21.19 1.93
N ALA A 138 7.59 -20.67 0.73
CA ALA A 138 8.72 -19.76 0.53
C ALA A 138 8.38 -18.35 1.04
N LEU A 139 7.21 -17.82 0.69
CA LEU A 139 6.74 -16.53 1.16
C LEU A 139 6.57 -16.52 2.68
N ARG A 140 6.10 -17.63 3.26
CA ARG A 140 5.97 -17.74 4.72
C ARG A 140 7.31 -17.64 5.43
N ARG A 141 8.33 -18.32 4.91
CA ARG A 141 9.70 -18.23 5.46
C ARG A 141 10.26 -16.82 5.36
N ILE A 142 9.99 -16.12 4.25
CA ILE A 142 10.40 -14.72 4.10
C ILE A 142 9.66 -13.84 5.11
N LEU A 143 8.36 -14.05 5.32
CA LEU A 143 7.56 -13.27 6.26
C LEU A 143 7.84 -13.58 7.74
N ASP A 144 8.36 -14.78 8.04
CA ASP A 144 8.89 -15.12 9.37
C ASP A 144 10.16 -14.29 9.69
N GLU A 145 10.95 -13.93 8.67
CA GLU A 145 12.17 -13.13 8.79
C GLU A 145 11.91 -11.62 8.63
N HIS A 146 10.97 -11.23 7.76
CA HIS A 146 10.59 -9.86 7.42
C HIS A 146 9.08 -9.67 7.58
N LEU A 147 8.65 -9.00 8.65
CA LEU A 147 7.23 -8.86 9.04
C LEU A 147 6.29 -8.34 7.94
N ALA A 148 6.84 -7.63 6.95
CA ALA A 148 6.11 -7.13 5.80
C ALA A 148 7.01 -6.99 4.57
N LEU A 149 6.43 -7.17 3.39
CA LEU A 149 7.10 -7.05 2.08
C LEU A 149 6.37 -6.04 1.20
N ARG A 150 7.04 -4.93 0.85
CA ARG A 150 6.51 -3.92 -0.07
C ARG A 150 6.82 -4.28 -1.52
N VAL A 151 5.81 -4.22 -2.37
CA VAL A 151 5.91 -4.42 -3.83
C VAL A 151 5.32 -3.20 -4.53
N ASN A 152 6.17 -2.45 -5.22
CA ASN A 152 5.74 -1.29 -5.99
C ASN A 152 5.08 -1.74 -7.29
N LEU A 153 3.95 -1.12 -7.63
CA LEU A 153 3.26 -1.42 -8.88
C LEU A 153 3.75 -0.47 -9.97
N PRO A 154 3.91 -0.96 -11.21
CA PRO A 154 4.29 -0.10 -12.32
C PRO A 154 3.21 0.95 -12.55
N ARG A 155 3.64 2.20 -12.72
CA ARG A 155 2.73 3.32 -12.99
C ARG A 155 1.92 3.03 -14.25
N VAL A 156 0.60 2.84 -14.10
CA VAL A 156 -0.31 2.66 -15.23
C VAL A 156 -0.31 3.97 -16.04
N GLY A 157 0.40 3.98 -17.16
CA GLY A 157 0.53 5.16 -18.03
C GLY A 157 1.94 5.58 -18.45
N SER A 158 2.94 4.70 -18.36
CA SER A 158 4.23 4.90 -19.05
C SER A 158 4.45 3.85 -20.13
N THR A 159 3.57 3.79 -21.12
CA THR A 159 3.97 3.34 -22.45
C THR A 159 4.74 4.49 -23.09
N ALA A 160 6.05 4.29 -23.26
CA ALA A 160 6.88 5.10 -24.15
C ALA A 160 6.34 5.09 -25.59
#